data_AF-A7GLS9-F1
#
_entry.id   AF-A7GLS9-F1
#
_cell.length_a   1.000
_cell.length_b   1.000
_cell.length_c   1.000
_cell.angle_alpha   90.00
_cell.angle_beta   90.00
_cell.angle_gamma   90.00
#
_symmetry.space_group_name_H-M   'P 1'
#
loop_
_entity.id
_entity.type
_entity.pdbx_description
1 polymer ?
#
loop_
_entity_poly.entity_id
_entity_poly.type
_entity_poly.pdbx_seq_one_letter_code
_entity_poly.pdbx_strand_id
1 'polypeptide(L)'
;MEKTKVPVAIRSADTGMGIKIPHIEHATVGEIAENFARVRATAKDDAYQLAKGNGGSGVKGTGETLGNKKVAVGEEIIAQRVLKAELDLTPKLTPYKSLSRGQQKKIKEKIENRTVTKEEYKRYQWDKRFSKRRAAGVNEFWKQEKNFRWRTYNKGLD
;
A
#
# COMPACT_ATOMS: atom_id res chain seq x y z
N MET A 1 25.21 -19.09 13.47
CA MET A 1 24.64 -17.99 12.67
C MET A 1 23.82 -17.12 13.60
N GLU A 2 24.06 -15.81 13.62
CA GLU A 2 23.14 -14.90 14.31
C GLU A 2 21.73 -15.09 13.75
N LYS A 3 20.74 -15.20 14.63
CA LYS A 3 19.33 -15.29 14.23
C LYS A 3 18.88 -13.91 13.77
N THR A 4 18.98 -13.64 12.47
CA THR A 4 18.59 -12.34 11.90
C THR A 4 17.11 -12.09 12.19
N LYS A 5 16.85 -11.04 12.98
CA LYS A 5 15.51 -10.60 13.37
C LYS A 5 14.94 -9.70 12.27
N VAL A 6 13.77 -10.07 11.76
CA VAL A 6 13.07 -9.38 10.67
C VAL A 6 11.78 -8.76 11.22
N PRO A 7 11.46 -7.50 10.89
CA PRO A 7 10.19 -6.90 11.30
C PRO A 7 9.02 -7.58 10.58
N VAL A 8 8.02 -8.05 11.32
CA VAL A 8 6.88 -8.80 10.79
C VAL A 8 5.56 -8.05 10.91
N ALA A 9 5.37 -7.29 11.99
CA ALA A 9 4.12 -6.57 12.23
C ALA A 9 4.35 -5.28 13.03
N ILE A 10 3.40 -4.36 12.95
CA ILE A 10 3.33 -3.18 13.81
C ILE A 10 2.06 -3.31 14.67
N ARG A 11 2.23 -3.45 15.97
CA ARG A 11 1.12 -3.52 16.94
C ARG A 11 1.12 -2.29 17.84
N SER A 12 -0.02 -1.96 18.42
CA SER A 12 -0.13 -0.90 19.43
C SER A 12 -0.20 -1.54 20.82
N ALA A 13 0.67 -1.12 21.73
CA ALA A 13 0.62 -1.56 23.13
C ALA A 13 -0.07 -0.48 23.98
N ASP A 14 -1.01 -0.89 24.83
CA ASP A 14 -1.62 0.00 25.83
C ASP A 14 -0.69 0.12 27.04
N THR A 15 -0.30 1.34 27.37
CA THR A 15 0.63 1.61 28.48
C THR A 15 -0.09 1.74 29.83
N GLY A 16 -1.37 1.36 29.91
CA GLY A 16 -2.23 1.54 31.10
C GLY A 16 -2.64 3.00 31.40
N MET A 17 -1.99 4.00 30.78
CA MET A 17 -2.25 5.44 30.96
C MET A 17 -3.13 6.06 29.84
N GLY A 18 -3.87 5.23 29.09
CA GLY A 18 -4.71 5.69 27.98
C GLY A 18 -3.96 6.09 26.70
N ILE A 19 -2.65 5.87 26.64
CA ILE A 19 -1.80 6.13 25.46
C ILE A 19 -1.37 4.80 24.82
N LYS A 20 -1.68 4.66 23.52
CA LYS A 20 -1.29 3.54 22.66
C LYS A 20 0.00 3.86 21.91
N ILE A 21 1.06 3.10 22.18
CA ILE A 21 2.35 3.29 21.51
C ILE A 21 2.54 2.18 20.45
N PRO A 22 2.84 2.52 19.18
CA PRO A 22 3.15 1.53 18.17
C PRO A 22 4.52 0.91 18.42
N HIS A 23 4.59 -0.42 18.43
CA HIS A 23 5.84 -1.18 18.50
C HIS A 23 5.95 -2.11 17.29
N ILE A 24 7.20 -2.37 16.89
CA ILE A 24 7.52 -3.26 15.78
C ILE A 24 7.86 -4.63 16.37
N GLU A 25 7.18 -5.64 15.87
CA GLU A 25 7.45 -7.02 16.25
C GLU A 25 8.47 -7.62 15.32
N HIS A 26 9.42 -8.32 15.92
CA HIS A 26 10.49 -8.98 15.20
C HIS A 26 10.36 -10.48 15.37
N ALA A 27 10.44 -11.21 14.26
CA ALA A 27 10.58 -12.67 14.28
C ALA A 27 11.89 -13.06 13.62
N THR A 28 12.38 -14.26 13.95
CA THR A 28 13.53 -14.82 13.26
C THR A 28 13.09 -15.49 11.97
N VAL A 29 13.98 -15.54 10.98
CA VAL A 29 13.71 -16.19 9.68
C VAL A 29 13.29 -17.66 9.87
N GLY A 30 13.84 -18.35 10.88
CA GLY A 30 13.48 -19.73 11.22
C GLY A 30 12.03 -19.87 11.70
N GLU A 31 11.58 -19.01 12.61
CA GLU A 31 10.19 -19.01 13.12
C GLU A 31 9.17 -18.69 12.01
N ILE A 32 9.53 -17.80 11.09
CA ILE A 32 8.69 -17.46 9.93
C ILE A 32 8.52 -18.69 9.04
N ALA A 33 9.62 -19.38 8.71
CA ALA A 33 9.59 -20.58 7.88
C ALA A 33 8.79 -21.72 8.53
N GLU A 34 8.93 -21.90 9.84
CA GLU A 34 8.19 -22.91 10.60
C GLU A 34 6.68 -22.62 10.62
N ASN A 35 6.29 -21.35 10.83
CA ASN A 35 4.89 -20.93 10.77
C ASN A 35 4.28 -21.16 9.38
N PHE A 36 5.01 -20.88 8.30
CA PHE A 36 4.56 -21.18 6.94
C PHE A 36 4.38 -22.69 6.70
N ALA A 37 5.29 -23.52 7.21
CA ALA A 37 5.18 -24.97 7.09
C ALA A 37 3.94 -25.49 7.86
N ARG A 38 3.71 -24.98 9.07
CA ARG A 38 2.56 -25.34 9.92
C ARG A 38 1.23 -24.95 9.27
N VAL A 39 1.11 -23.71 8.79
CA VAL A 39 -0.11 -23.22 8.11
C VAL A 39 -0.38 -24.00 6.82
N ARG A 40 0.65 -24.37 6.06
CA ARG A 40 0.49 -25.21 4.88
C ARG A 40 0.08 -26.64 5.21
N ALA A 41 0.49 -27.18 6.35
CA ALA A 41 0.07 -28.50 6.80
C ALA A 41 -1.41 -28.48 7.21
N THR A 42 -1.82 -27.54 8.07
CA THR A 42 -3.22 -27.42 8.52
C THR A 42 -4.18 -27.13 7.36
N ALA A 43 -3.79 -26.29 6.41
CA ALA A 43 -4.63 -26.01 5.24
C ALA A 43 -4.84 -27.23 4.33
N LYS A 44 -3.88 -28.17 4.27
CA LYS A 44 -4.04 -29.43 3.54
C LYS A 44 -5.00 -30.38 4.25
N ASP A 45 -4.95 -30.40 5.58
CA ASP A 45 -5.83 -31.23 6.40
C ASP A 45 -7.27 -30.70 6.39
N ASP A 46 -7.47 -29.39 6.50
CA ASP A 46 -8.79 -28.74 6.43
C ASP A 46 -9.44 -28.92 5.04
N ALA A 47 -8.65 -28.83 3.96
CA ALA A 47 -9.12 -29.10 2.60
C ALA A 47 -9.55 -30.56 2.40
N TYR A 48 -8.88 -31.52 3.07
CA TYR A 48 -9.27 -32.93 3.09
C TYR A 48 -10.57 -33.17 3.88
N GLN A 49 -10.78 -32.44 4.98
CA GLN A 49 -11.99 -32.52 5.80
C GLN A 49 -13.21 -31.88 5.10
N LEU A 50 -13.03 -30.76 4.39
CA LEU A 50 -14.07 -30.11 3.59
C LEU A 50 -14.56 -30.96 2.41
N ALA A 51 -13.70 -31.84 1.86
CA ALA A 51 -14.05 -32.72 0.76
C ALA A 51 -14.77 -34.02 1.19
N LYS A 52 -14.86 -34.30 2.50
CA LYS A 52 -15.41 -35.56 3.04
C LYS A 52 -16.57 -35.40 4.05
N GLY A 53 -16.96 -34.18 4.42
CA GLY A 53 -18.01 -33.95 5.42
C GLY A 53 -19.30 -33.37 4.84
N ASN A 54 -20.38 -34.15 4.86
CA ASN A 54 -21.76 -33.66 4.71
C ASN A 54 -22.10 -32.59 5.77
N GLY A 55 -23.00 -31.68 5.39
CA GLY A 55 -23.33 -30.47 6.15
C GLY A 55 -23.82 -30.66 7.58
N GLY A 56 -23.61 -29.62 8.39
CA GLY A 56 -24.16 -29.53 9.74
C GLY A 56 -23.44 -28.54 10.63
N SER A 57 -24.10 -27.41 10.89
CA SER A 57 -24.18 -26.68 12.15
C SER A 57 -23.12 -26.94 13.25
N GLY A 58 -22.48 -25.85 13.71
CA GLY A 58 -22.17 -25.68 15.13
C GLY A 58 -20.71 -25.40 15.47
N VAL A 59 -20.37 -24.14 15.74
CA VAL A 59 -19.38 -23.80 16.77
C VAL A 59 -19.93 -22.62 17.57
N LYS A 60 -20.40 -22.93 18.79
CA LYS A 60 -20.60 -21.96 19.89
C LYS A 60 -19.22 -21.64 20.46
N GLY A 61 -18.78 -20.40 20.29
CA GLY A 61 -17.65 -19.82 21.03
C GLY A 61 -18.16 -18.64 21.85
N THR A 62 -18.25 -18.81 23.17
CA THR A 62 -18.48 -17.71 24.12
C THR A 62 -17.17 -16.92 24.22
N GLY A 63 -17.14 -15.77 23.57
CA GLY A 63 -16.05 -14.80 23.62
C GLY A 63 -16.64 -13.43 23.41
N GLU A 64 -16.33 -12.52 24.32
CA GLU A 64 -16.88 -11.17 24.44
C GLU A 64 -17.05 -10.46 23.09
N THR A 65 -18.24 -9.90 22.89
CA THR A 65 -18.58 -9.07 21.74
C THR A 65 -17.77 -7.77 21.77
N LEU A 66 -16.51 -7.83 21.34
CA LEU A 66 -15.86 -6.68 20.74
C LEU A 66 -16.64 -6.40 19.46
N GLY A 67 -17.56 -5.45 19.57
CA GLY A 67 -18.51 -5.11 18.52
C GLY A 67 -17.83 -5.15 17.16
N ASN A 68 -18.42 -5.92 16.26
CA ASN A 68 -18.06 -5.98 14.86
C ASN A 68 -18.02 -4.54 14.32
N LYS A 69 -16.89 -3.84 14.46
CA LYS A 69 -16.56 -2.72 13.60
C LYS A 69 -16.47 -3.39 12.25
N LYS A 70 -17.56 -3.29 11.47
CA LYS A 70 -17.60 -3.66 10.06
C LYS A 70 -16.26 -3.19 9.51
N VAL A 71 -15.40 -4.15 9.14
CA VAL A 71 -14.14 -3.81 8.51
C VAL A 71 -14.57 -3.22 7.19
N ALA A 72 -14.60 -1.88 7.17
CA ALA A 72 -15.04 -1.09 6.05
C ALA A 72 -14.32 -1.63 4.82
N VAL A 73 -15.10 -2.09 3.83
CA VAL A 73 -14.57 -2.49 2.51
C VAL A 73 -13.67 -1.34 2.05
N GLY A 74 -12.53 -1.62 1.41
CA GLY A 74 -11.48 -0.62 1.17
C GLY A 74 -11.98 0.74 0.61
N GLU A 75 -13.07 0.72 -0.14
CA GLU A 75 -13.81 1.90 -0.62
C GLU A 75 -14.34 2.81 0.50
N GLU A 76 -14.96 2.25 1.55
CA GLU A 76 -15.45 3.00 2.72
C GLU A 76 -14.30 3.65 3.50
N ILE A 77 -13.15 2.96 3.63
CA ILE A 77 -11.94 3.52 4.28
C ILE A 77 -11.40 4.71 3.47
N ILE A 78 -11.37 4.57 2.14
CA ILE A 78 -10.95 5.66 1.26
C ILE A 78 -11.92 6.84 1.37
N ALA A 79 -13.24 6.58 1.33
CA ALA A 79 -14.27 7.60 1.47
C ALA A 79 -14.15 8.37 2.79
N GLN A 80 -13.98 7.67 3.93
CA GLN A 80 -13.79 8.31 5.23
C GLN A 80 -12.54 9.21 5.28
N ARG A 81 -11.42 8.75 4.69
CA ARG A 81 -10.18 9.53 4.64
C ARG A 81 -10.31 10.77 3.76
N VAL A 82 -10.99 10.64 2.64
CA VAL A 82 -11.27 11.73 1.71
C VAL A 82 -12.17 12.78 2.36
N LEU A 83 -13.27 12.36 3.00
CA LEU A 83 -14.18 13.25 3.72
C LEU A 83 -13.44 14.01 4.83
N LYS A 84 -12.60 13.30 5.59
CA LYS A 84 -11.80 13.91 6.66
C LYS A 84 -10.76 14.92 6.16
N ALA A 85 -10.24 14.71 4.96
CA ALA A 85 -9.19 15.55 4.37
C ALA A 85 -9.75 16.63 3.43
N GLU A 86 -11.09 16.73 3.28
CA GLU A 86 -11.76 17.63 2.34
C GLU A 86 -11.17 17.54 0.91
N LEU A 87 -10.81 16.32 0.49
CA LEU A 87 -10.09 16.11 -0.76
C LEU A 87 -11.06 16.08 -1.94
N ASP A 88 -10.83 16.95 -2.92
CA ASP A 88 -11.59 16.98 -4.16
C ASP A 88 -11.30 15.75 -5.03
N LEU A 89 -12.28 14.84 -5.09
CA LEU A 89 -12.23 13.61 -5.91
C LEU A 89 -12.76 13.81 -7.34
N THR A 90 -13.15 15.02 -7.72
CA THR A 90 -13.67 15.24 -9.07
C THR A 90 -12.61 14.86 -10.11
N PRO A 91 -12.90 13.93 -11.03
CA PRO A 91 -11.92 13.50 -12.02
C PRO A 91 -11.53 14.69 -12.90
N LYS A 92 -10.28 15.13 -12.78
CA LYS A 92 -9.78 16.27 -13.54
C LYS A 92 -9.53 15.87 -14.99
N LEU A 93 -10.22 16.54 -15.91
CA LEU A 93 -10.02 16.34 -17.34
C LEU A 93 -8.64 16.88 -17.74
N THR A 94 -7.80 16.02 -18.31
CA THR A 94 -6.52 16.41 -18.90
C THR A 94 -6.64 16.56 -20.41
N PRO A 95 -5.98 17.56 -21.04
CA PRO A 95 -6.05 17.75 -22.49
C PRO A 95 -5.61 16.54 -23.32
N TYR A 96 -4.69 15.74 -22.80
CA TYR A 96 -4.19 14.53 -23.47
C TYR A 96 -3.99 13.40 -22.46
N LYS A 97 -4.11 12.14 -22.93
CA LYS A 97 -3.66 10.96 -22.18
C LYS A 97 -2.14 10.82 -22.27
N SER A 98 -1.50 10.41 -21.17
CA SER A 98 -0.06 10.18 -21.10
C SER A 98 0.42 9.21 -22.17
N LEU A 99 1.62 9.46 -22.71
CA LEU A 99 2.22 8.64 -23.75
C LEU A 99 2.96 7.44 -23.15
N SER A 100 2.85 6.29 -23.81
CA SER A 100 3.71 5.14 -23.52
C SER A 100 5.15 5.41 -24.00
N ARG A 101 6.14 4.74 -23.41
CA ARG A 101 7.56 4.86 -23.81
C ARG A 101 7.78 4.59 -25.30
N GLY A 102 7.08 3.59 -25.86
CA GLY A 102 7.15 3.29 -27.29
C GLY A 102 6.59 4.42 -28.16
N GLN A 103 5.50 5.06 -27.73
CA GLN A 103 4.91 6.20 -28.44
C GLN A 103 5.81 7.44 -28.35
N GLN A 104 6.37 7.71 -27.17
CA GLN A 104 7.35 8.79 -26.99
C GLN A 104 8.56 8.61 -27.91
N LYS A 105 9.09 7.38 -28.01
CA LYS A 105 10.23 7.07 -28.89
C LYS A 105 9.90 7.34 -30.35
N LYS A 106 8.76 6.82 -30.84
CA LYS A 106 8.30 7.06 -32.22
C LYS A 106 8.15 8.54 -32.55
N ILE A 107 7.54 9.32 -31.65
CA ILE A 107 7.39 10.77 -31.87
C ILE A 107 8.77 11.47 -31.82
N LYS A 108 9.68 11.04 -30.95
CA LYS A 108 11.06 11.55 -30.89
C LYS A 108 11.82 11.31 -32.19
N GLU A 109 11.74 10.10 -32.74
CA GLU A 109 12.34 9.75 -34.04
C GLU A 109 11.76 10.62 -35.17
N LYS A 110 10.45 10.87 -35.18
CA LYS A 110 9.82 11.80 -36.14
C LYS A 110 10.29 13.25 -35.97
N ILE A 111 10.54 13.70 -34.74
CA ILE A 111 11.09 15.05 -34.47
C ILE A 111 12.50 15.16 -35.05
N GLU A 112 13.34 14.15 -34.85
CA GLU A 112 14.71 14.09 -35.38
C GLU A 112 14.70 14.09 -36.91
N ASN A 113 13.79 13.32 -37.52
CA ASN A 113 13.59 13.27 -38.97
C ASN A 113 12.80 14.47 -39.54
N ARG A 114 12.37 15.42 -38.70
CA ARG A 114 11.53 16.59 -39.07
C ARG A 114 10.21 16.22 -39.77
N THR A 115 9.66 15.04 -39.52
CA THR A 115 8.41 14.54 -40.12
C THR A 115 7.22 14.53 -39.14
N VAL A 116 7.38 15.13 -37.96
CA VAL A 116 6.37 15.15 -36.90
C VAL A 116 5.20 16.08 -37.23
N THR A 117 3.97 15.69 -36.88
CA THR A 117 2.81 16.60 -36.97
C THR A 117 2.74 17.58 -35.81
N LYS A 118 2.03 18.69 -35.98
CA LYS A 118 1.89 19.73 -34.94
C LYS A 118 1.21 19.16 -33.68
N GLU A 119 0.23 18.27 -33.85
CA GLU A 119 -0.52 17.61 -32.79
C GLU A 119 0.35 16.63 -32.01
N GLU A 120 1.14 15.80 -32.73
CA GLU A 120 2.09 14.88 -32.11
C GLU A 120 3.14 15.63 -31.29
N TYR A 121 3.66 16.72 -31.83
CA TYR A 121 4.62 17.57 -31.14
C TYR A 121 4.04 18.20 -29.87
N LYS A 122 2.84 18.80 -29.96
CA LYS A 122 2.13 19.36 -28.80
C LYS A 122 1.91 18.31 -27.71
N ARG A 123 1.46 17.11 -28.09
CA ARG A 123 1.21 16.00 -27.18
C ARG A 123 2.49 15.53 -26.50
N TYR A 124 3.58 15.40 -27.25
CA TYR A 124 4.90 15.04 -26.72
C TYR A 124 5.41 16.08 -25.70
N GLN A 125 5.33 17.38 -26.02
CA GLN A 125 5.75 18.45 -25.11
C GLN A 125 4.88 18.50 -23.84
N TRP A 126 3.56 18.31 -23.97
CA TRP A 126 2.66 18.20 -22.83
C TRP A 126 3.06 17.03 -21.92
N ASP A 127 3.25 15.84 -22.48
CA ASP A 127 3.57 14.64 -21.72
C ASP A 127 4.95 14.74 -21.04
N LYS A 128 5.94 15.33 -21.71
CA LYS A 128 7.26 15.64 -21.15
C LYS A 128 7.15 16.56 -19.94
N ARG A 129 6.38 17.64 -20.04
CA ARG A 129 6.16 18.58 -18.92
C ARG A 129 5.37 17.95 -17.78
N PHE A 130 4.34 17.17 -18.10
CA PHE A 130 3.52 16.48 -17.10
C PHE A 130 4.32 15.42 -16.33
N SER A 131 5.14 14.65 -17.04
CA SER A 131 6.04 13.65 -16.43
C SER A 131 7.06 14.28 -15.49
N LYS A 132 7.67 15.40 -15.88
CA LYS A 132 8.59 16.15 -15.01
C LYS A 132 7.91 16.63 -13.72
N ARG A 133 6.71 17.22 -13.83
CA ARG A 133 5.93 17.69 -12.68
C ARG A 133 5.58 16.54 -11.73
N ARG A 134 5.13 15.39 -12.26
CA ARG A 134 4.84 14.20 -11.44
C ARG A 134 6.09 13.69 -10.72
N ALA A 135 7.22 13.61 -11.41
CA ALA A 135 8.47 13.16 -10.80
C ALA A 135 8.92 14.11 -9.66
N ALA A 136 8.81 15.42 -9.86
CA ALA A 136 9.11 16.40 -8.82
C ALA A 136 8.21 16.24 -7.59
N GLY A 137 6.89 16.14 -7.79
CA GLY A 137 5.95 15.93 -6.68
C GLY A 137 6.20 14.63 -5.91
N VAL A 138 6.54 13.54 -6.60
CA VAL A 138 6.93 12.27 -5.95
C VAL A 138 8.22 12.44 -5.13
N ASN A 139 9.21 13.15 -5.65
CA ASN A 139 10.46 13.41 -4.92
C ASN A 139 10.22 14.28 -3.67
N GLU A 140 9.39 15.31 -3.79
CA GLU A 140 9.00 16.16 -2.66
C GLU A 140 8.26 15.38 -1.59
N PHE A 141 7.31 14.52 -1.98
CA PHE A 141 6.61 13.62 -1.06
C PHE A 141 7.60 12.75 -0.28
N TRP A 142 8.53 12.08 -0.97
CA TRP A 142 9.52 11.23 -0.28
C TRP A 142 10.49 12.02 0.60
N LYS A 143 10.80 13.26 0.22
CA LYS A 143 11.62 14.16 1.05
C LYS A 143 10.86 14.54 2.33
N GLN A 144 9.58 14.89 2.23
CA GLN A 144 8.72 15.19 3.37
C GLN A 144 8.59 13.96 4.28
N GLU A 145 8.35 12.78 3.72
CA GLU A 145 8.20 11.53 4.47
C GLU A 145 9.49 11.16 5.21
N LYS A 146 10.64 11.29 4.54
CA LYS A 146 11.96 11.08 5.17
C LYS A 146 12.18 12.03 6.35
N ASN A 147 11.82 13.31 6.18
CA ASN A 147 11.96 14.33 7.22
C ASN A 147 10.99 14.10 8.40
N PHE A 148 9.75 13.70 8.11
CA PHE A 148 8.75 13.35 9.13
C PHE A 148 9.25 12.19 9.98
N ARG A 149 9.70 11.09 9.34
CA ARG A 149 10.29 9.94 10.03
C ARG A 149 11.51 10.33 10.86
N TRP A 150 12.39 11.21 10.35
CA TRP A 150 13.54 11.67 11.12
C TRP A 150 13.12 12.46 12.38
N ARG A 151 12.09 13.31 12.27
CA ARG A 151 11.56 14.08 13.40
C ARG A 151 10.88 13.22 14.45
N THR A 152 10.15 12.18 14.06
CA THR A 152 9.47 11.28 15.01
C THR A 152 10.45 10.40 15.79
N TYR A 153 11.56 9.96 15.16
CA TYR A 153 12.60 9.19 15.86
C TYR A 153 13.39 10.03 16.88
N ASN A 154 13.63 11.32 16.63
CA ASN A 154 14.40 12.18 17.55
C ASN A 154 13.55 12.84 18.64
N LYS A 155 12.21 12.92 18.48
CA LYS A 155 11.30 13.41 19.52
C LYS A 155 11.06 12.43 20.68
N GLY A 156 11.61 11.22 20.61
CA GLY A 156 11.56 10.23 21.70
C GLY A 156 12.85 10.13 22.51
N LEU A 157 13.77 11.11 22.38
CA LEU A 157 15.07 11.14 23.05
C LEU A 157 15.22 12.28 24.07
N ASP A 158 14.15 13.04 24.33
CA ASP A 158 14.08 14.05 25.40
C ASP A 158 13.16 13.58 26.54
#